data_AF-A0A2P5FQV5-F1
#
_entry.id   AF-A0A2P5FQV5-F1
#
_cell.length_a   1.000
_cell.length_b   1.000
_cell.length_c   1.000
_cell.angle_alpha   90.00
_cell.angle_beta   90.00
_cell.angle_gamma   90.00
#
_symmetry.space_group_name_H-M   'P 1'
#
loop_
_entity.id
_entity.type
_entity.pdbx_description
1 polymer ?
#
loop_
_entity_poly.entity_id
_entity_poly.type
_entity_poly.pdbx_seq_one_letter_code
_entity_poly.pdbx_strand_id
1 'polypeptide(L)'
;KTAQEYNLVDMPSAMIPMSVWWLLPQYILFGIADVFTLVGMQEFFYDQVPTELRSIGLALYFSVFGFGNFLSSFLISVIEKATGGEGRDSWFSNNLNRAHLDYFYWLLFGLSSVGFAAYLHFASFYVYKRRGTI
;
A
#
# COMPACT_ATOMS: atom_id res chain seq x y z
N LYS A 1 3.16 18.33 -14.42
CA LYS A 1 2.58 18.81 -15.71
C LYS A 1 1.47 19.83 -15.48
N THR A 2 0.39 19.50 -14.77
CA THR A 2 -0.69 20.48 -14.49
C THR A 2 -0.19 21.72 -13.73
N ALA A 3 0.62 21.59 -12.68
CA ALA A 3 1.20 22.77 -11.98
C ALA A 3 2.10 23.65 -12.86
N GLN A 4 2.78 23.07 -13.85
CA GLN A 4 3.62 23.80 -14.81
C GLN A 4 2.74 24.58 -15.80
N GLU A 5 1.65 23.99 -16.27
CA GLU A 5 0.69 24.64 -17.17
C GLU A 5 0.03 25.87 -16.53
N TYR A 6 -0.20 25.84 -15.22
CA TYR A 6 -0.75 26.97 -14.47
C TYR A 6 0.32 27.92 -13.88
N ASN A 7 1.62 27.71 -14.15
CA ASN A 7 2.75 28.46 -13.58
C ASN A 7 2.77 28.51 -12.03
N LEU A 8 2.27 27.45 -11.38
CA LEU A 8 2.12 27.37 -9.91
C LEU A 8 3.25 26.59 -9.22
N VAL A 9 4.29 26.21 -9.95
CA VAL A 9 5.38 25.34 -9.48
C VAL A 9 6.14 25.93 -8.29
N ASP A 10 6.33 27.26 -8.29
CA ASP A 10 7.09 27.97 -7.24
C ASP A 10 6.21 28.51 -6.11
N MET A 11 4.89 28.33 -6.20
CA MET A 11 3.93 28.79 -5.19
C MET A 11 3.47 27.62 -4.32
N PRO A 12 4.03 27.44 -3.11
CA PRO A 12 3.71 26.29 -2.25
C PRO A 12 2.26 26.27 -1.76
N SER A 13 1.58 27.42 -1.76
CA SER A 13 0.17 27.56 -1.36
C SER A 13 -0.80 27.62 -2.53
N ALA A 14 -0.32 27.62 -3.77
CA ALA A 14 -1.18 27.66 -4.94
C ALA A 14 -1.77 26.27 -5.21
N MET A 15 -3.07 26.13 -4.95
CA MET A 15 -3.81 24.92 -5.25
C MET A 15 -3.91 24.74 -6.77
N ILE A 16 -3.41 23.62 -7.27
CA ILE A 16 -3.71 23.18 -8.64
C ILE A 16 -5.24 23.00 -8.71
N PRO A 17 -5.92 23.57 -9.73
CA PRO A 17 -7.36 23.41 -9.90
C PRO A 17 -7.67 21.98 -10.37
N MET A 18 -7.57 21.01 -9.46
CA MET A 18 -7.87 19.60 -9.68
C MET A 18 -9.08 19.21 -8.86
N SER A 19 -10.02 18.51 -9.48
CA SER A 19 -11.24 18.11 -8.80
C SER A 19 -10.98 16.99 -7.78
N VAL A 20 -11.53 17.12 -6.57
CA VAL A 20 -11.47 16.09 -5.52
C VAL A 20 -12.07 14.75 -6.00
N TRP A 21 -12.98 14.78 -6.97
CA TRP A 21 -13.58 13.58 -7.57
C TRP A 21 -12.53 12.62 -8.16
N TRP A 22 -11.33 13.08 -8.51
CA TRP A 22 -10.25 12.21 -8.98
C TRP A 22 -9.69 11.26 -7.91
N LEU A 23 -9.89 11.56 -6.62
CA LEU A 23 -9.51 10.64 -5.53
C LEU A 23 -10.55 9.53 -5.33
N LEU A 24 -11.77 9.70 -5.84
CA LEU A 24 -12.86 8.77 -5.61
C LEU A 24 -12.56 7.35 -6.13
N PRO A 25 -12.04 7.15 -7.35
CA PRO A 25 -11.77 5.80 -7.88
C PRO A 25 -10.76 5.03 -7.03
N GLN A 26 -9.65 5.67 -6.61
CA GLN A 26 -8.63 5.02 -5.79
C GLN A 26 -9.17 4.61 -4.42
N TYR A 27 -9.99 5.44 -3.77
CA TYR A 27 -10.55 5.13 -2.45
C TYR A 27 -11.62 4.05 -2.52
N ILE A 28 -12.43 4.02 -3.58
CA ILE A 28 -13.41 2.95 -3.78
C ILE A 28 -12.69 1.61 -3.96
N LEU A 29 -11.67 1.55 -4.83
CA LEU A 29 -10.91 0.34 -5.06
C LEU A 29 -10.20 -0.14 -3.79
N PHE A 30 -9.59 0.77 -3.03
CA PHE A 30 -8.96 0.45 -1.76
C PHE A 30 -9.97 -0.10 -0.74
N GLY A 31 -11.15 0.54 -0.60
CA GLY A 31 -12.20 0.08 0.31
C GLY A 31 -12.74 -1.31 -0.05
N ILE A 32 -12.95 -1.58 -1.35
CA ILE A 32 -13.34 -2.91 -1.83
C ILE A 32 -12.26 -3.94 -1.47
N ALA A 33 -11.00 -3.64 -1.76
CA ALA A 33 -9.88 -4.53 -1.47
C ALA A 33 -9.76 -4.84 0.03
N ASP A 34 -9.91 -3.84 0.90
CA ASP A 34 -9.81 -3.99 2.35
C ASP A 34 -10.92 -4.89 2.90
N VAL A 35 -12.17 -4.68 2.47
CA VAL A 35 -13.30 -5.52 2.89
C VAL A 35 -13.11 -6.97 2.46
N PHE A 36 -12.74 -7.23 1.20
CA PHE A 36 -12.51 -8.60 0.72
C PHE A 36 -11.34 -9.27 1.44
N THR A 37 -10.28 -8.52 1.72
CA THR A 37 -9.08 -9.04 2.38
C THR A 37 -9.38 -9.38 3.84
N LEU A 38 -10.10 -8.52 4.56
CA LEU A 38 -10.48 -8.74 5.96
C LEU A 38 -11.47 -9.90 6.10
N VAL A 39 -12.57 -9.88 5.33
CA VAL A 39 -13.61 -10.93 5.41
C VAL A 39 -13.06 -12.25 4.91
N GLY A 40 -12.35 -12.27 3.78
CA GLY A 40 -11.79 -13.49 3.20
C GLY A 40 -10.73 -14.13 4.10
N MET A 41 -9.85 -13.32 4.72
CA MET A 41 -8.92 -13.86 5.73
C MET A 41 -9.68 -14.41 6.93
N GLN A 42 -10.68 -13.68 7.45
CA GLN A 42 -11.41 -14.11 8.63
C GLN A 42 -12.12 -15.46 8.41
N GLU A 43 -12.80 -15.65 7.28
CA GLU A 43 -13.42 -16.93 6.93
C GLU A 43 -12.39 -18.05 6.79
N PHE A 44 -11.26 -17.80 6.11
CA PHE A 44 -10.17 -18.77 5.97
C PHE A 44 -9.60 -19.18 7.34
N PHE A 45 -9.33 -18.21 8.22
CA PHE A 45 -8.82 -18.47 9.56
C PHE A 45 -9.83 -19.28 10.39
N TYR A 46 -11.12 -18.99 10.29
CA TYR A 46 -12.13 -19.74 11.02
C TYR A 46 -12.24 -21.21 10.58
N ASP A 47 -12.09 -21.48 9.28
CA ASP A 47 -12.22 -22.82 8.70
C ASP A 47 -10.92 -23.64 8.83
N GLN A 48 -9.75 -23.00 8.71
CA GLN A 48 -8.47 -23.70 8.62
C GLN A 48 -7.64 -23.70 9.91
N VAL A 49 -7.85 -22.73 10.82
CA VAL A 49 -7.05 -22.61 12.05
C VAL A 49 -7.80 -23.20 13.25
N PRO A 50 -7.19 -24.15 13.98
CA PRO A 50 -7.79 -24.73 15.18
C PRO A 50 -8.03 -23.65 16.25
N THR A 51 -9.10 -23.82 17.04
CA THR A 51 -9.61 -22.82 17.98
C THR A 51 -8.53 -22.32 18.96
N GLU A 52 -7.61 -23.20 19.34
CA GLU A 52 -6.50 -22.92 20.26
C GLU A 52 -5.47 -21.95 19.69
N LEU A 53 -5.34 -21.84 18.36
CA LEU A 53 -4.36 -21.00 17.68
C LEU A 53 -4.93 -19.67 17.15
N ARG A 54 -6.22 -19.40 17.35
CA ARG A 54 -6.88 -18.18 16.83
C ARG A 54 -6.26 -16.89 17.36
N SER A 55 -5.88 -16.85 18.64
CA SER A 55 -5.23 -15.68 19.24
C SER A 55 -3.86 -15.39 18.61
N ILE A 56 -3.09 -16.44 18.30
CA ILE A 56 -1.81 -16.34 17.60
C ILE A 56 -2.03 -15.85 16.17
N GLY A 57 -3.07 -16.33 15.48
CA GLY A 57 -3.45 -15.86 14.15
C GLY A 57 -3.75 -14.35 14.12
N LEU A 58 -4.52 -13.86 15.10
CA LEU A 58 -4.79 -12.42 15.24
C LEU A 58 -3.52 -11.61 15.57
N ALA A 59 -2.66 -12.12 16.45
CA ALA A 59 -1.39 -11.47 16.76
C ALA A 59 -0.47 -11.36 15.53
N LEU A 60 -0.40 -12.42 14.72
CA LEU A 60 0.33 -12.41 13.45
C LEU A 60 -0.30 -11.43 12.45
N TYR A 61 -1.62 -11.37 12.35
CA TYR A 61 -2.33 -10.40 11.51
C TYR A 61 -1.95 -8.96 11.90
N PHE A 62 -2.07 -8.59 13.18
CA PHE A 62 -1.67 -7.26 13.65
C PHE A 62 -0.17 -6.99 13.46
N SER A 63 0.68 -8.00 13.63
CA SER A 63 2.11 -7.90 13.35
C SER A 63 2.39 -7.53 11.89
N VAL A 64 1.61 -8.03 10.93
CA VAL A 64 1.75 -7.67 9.51
C VAL A 64 1.48 -6.17 9.30
N PHE A 65 0.46 -5.59 9.94
CA PHE A 65 0.23 -4.14 9.89
C PHE A 65 1.39 -3.36 10.51
N GLY A 66 1.90 -3.81 11.66
CA GLY A 66 3.06 -3.20 12.32
C GLY A 66 4.28 -3.20 11.40
N PHE A 67 4.60 -4.34 10.79
CA PHE A 67 5.68 -4.46 9.83
C PHE A 67 5.48 -3.57 8.60
N GLY A 68 4.25 -3.48 8.09
CA GLY A 68 3.91 -2.58 6.99
C GLY A 68 4.19 -1.10 7.31
N ASN A 69 3.87 -0.65 8.52
CA ASN A 69 4.16 0.72 8.97
C ASN A 69 5.67 0.99 9.10
N PHE A 70 6.43 0.02 9.63
CA PHE A 70 7.89 0.12 9.68
C PHE A 70 8.51 0.17 8.28
N LEU A 71 8.05 -0.70 7.38
CA LEU A 71 8.51 -0.72 5.99
C LEU A 71 8.19 0.59 5.28
N SER A 72 7.00 1.15 5.48
CA SER A 72 6.61 2.46 4.94
C SER A 72 7.56 3.57 5.40
N SER A 73 7.78 3.68 6.73
CA SER A 73 8.70 4.66 7.30
C SER A 73 10.14 4.48 6.79
N PHE A 74 10.59 3.23 6.69
CA PHE A 74 11.92 2.90 6.16
C PHE A 74 12.07 3.31 4.69
N LEU A 75 11.09 3.00 3.84
CA LEU A 75 11.10 3.38 2.43
C LEU A 75 11.15 4.90 2.26
N ILE A 76 10.30 5.64 3.01
CA ILE A 76 10.30 7.11 2.98
C ILE A 76 11.69 7.64 3.35
N SER A 77 12.27 7.18 4.47
CA SER A 77 13.58 7.63 4.92
C SER A 77 14.70 7.34 3.91
N VAL A 78 14.69 6.15 3.30
CA VAL A 78 15.66 5.77 2.26
C VAL A 78 15.50 6.65 1.01
N ILE A 79 14.26 6.89 0.56
CA ILE A 79 13.97 7.73 -0.59
C ILE A 79 14.42 9.16 -0.32
N GLU A 80 14.07 9.73 0.84
CA GLU A 80 14.48 11.08 1.23
C GLU A 80 15.99 11.21 1.26
N LYS A 81 16.71 10.22 1.82
CA LYS A 81 18.17 10.23 1.83
C LYS A 81 18.79 10.08 0.44
N ALA A 82 18.19 9.28 -0.44
CA ALA A 82 18.70 9.02 -1.78
C ALA A 82 18.39 10.14 -2.78
N THR A 83 17.26 10.83 -2.62
CA THR A 83 16.76 11.86 -3.55
C THR A 83 16.89 13.29 -3.02
N GLY A 84 16.89 13.47 -1.70
CA GLY A 84 17.10 14.75 -1.02
C GLY A 84 18.59 14.98 -0.72
N GLY A 85 19.29 15.59 -1.67
CA GLY A 85 20.69 16.04 -1.50
C GLY A 85 20.92 17.42 -2.12
N GLU A 86 21.79 18.22 -1.49
CA GLU A 86 22.31 19.54 -1.92
C GLU A 86 21.36 20.37 -2.81
N GLY A 87 20.22 20.79 -2.24
CA GLY A 87 19.29 21.73 -2.90
C GLY A 87 18.34 21.11 -3.92
N ARG A 88 18.23 19.78 -4.00
CA ARG A 88 17.23 19.07 -4.84
C ARG A 88 15.97 18.73 -4.04
N ASP A 89 14.82 18.88 -4.70
CA ASP A 89 13.52 18.45 -4.18
C ASP A 89 13.45 16.91 -4.08
N SER A 90 13.17 16.39 -2.88
CA SER A 90 12.86 14.96 -2.65
C SER A 90 11.51 14.58 -3.29
N TRP A 91 11.25 13.28 -3.47
CA TRP A 91 9.92 12.79 -3.90
C TRP A 91 8.79 13.32 -3.01
N PHE A 92 9.10 13.61 -1.74
CA PHE A 92 8.21 14.16 -0.72
C PHE A 92 8.49 15.65 -0.43
N SER A 93 8.78 16.46 -1.47
CA SER A 93 8.97 17.90 -1.28
C SER A 93 7.77 18.55 -0.57
N ASN A 94 8.03 19.48 0.34
CA ASN A 94 6.99 20.24 1.08
C ASN A 94 6.07 21.01 0.14
N ASN A 95 6.53 21.31 -1.08
CA ASN A 95 5.69 21.84 -2.13
C ASN A 95 5.15 20.68 -2.97
N LEU A 96 3.87 20.35 -2.79
CA LEU A 96 3.20 19.25 -3.49
C LEU A 96 3.21 19.43 -5.03
N ASN A 97 3.35 20.68 -5.51
CA ASN A 97 3.49 21.00 -6.94
C ASN A 97 4.86 20.60 -7.51
N ARG A 98 5.86 20.42 -6.64
CA ARG A 98 7.23 19.95 -6.94
C ARG A 98 7.48 18.51 -6.48
N ALA A 99 6.62 17.97 -5.62
CA ALA A 99 6.69 16.60 -5.16
C ALA A 99 6.41 15.61 -6.31
N HIS A 100 7.15 14.52 -6.32
CA HIS A 100 7.02 13.44 -7.28
C HIS A 100 6.38 12.20 -6.63
N LEU A 101 5.16 12.39 -6.11
CA LEU A 101 4.39 11.32 -5.49
C LEU A 101 4.07 10.18 -6.46
N ASP A 102 4.02 10.48 -7.76
CA ASP A 102 3.86 9.50 -8.83
C ASP A 102 4.95 8.43 -8.83
N TYR A 103 6.22 8.81 -8.60
CA TYR A 103 7.31 7.83 -8.49
C TYR A 103 7.18 6.93 -7.27
N PHE A 104 6.70 7.48 -6.15
CA PHE A 104 6.42 6.69 -4.96
C PHE A 104 5.29 5.68 -5.21
N TYR A 105 4.21 6.09 -5.89
CA TYR A 105 3.13 5.17 -6.25
C TYR A 105 3.59 4.07 -7.22
N TRP A 106 4.46 4.38 -8.19
CA TRP A 106 5.05 3.36 -9.07
C TRP A 106 5.94 2.37 -8.32
N LEU A 107 6.71 2.84 -7.33
CA LEU A 107 7.50 1.97 -6.46
C LEU A 107 6.58 1.03 -5.65
N LEU A 108 5.52 1.57 -5.06
CA LEU A 108 4.53 0.78 -4.32
C LEU A 108 3.84 -0.24 -5.23
N PHE A 109 3.51 0.14 -6.46
CA PHE A 109 2.94 -0.76 -7.46
C PHE A 109 3.89 -1.94 -7.76
N GLY A 110 5.18 -1.66 -7.97
CA GLY A 110 6.19 -2.69 -8.18
C GLY A 110 6.34 -3.63 -6.98
N LEU A 111 6.45 -3.08 -5.77
CA LEU A 111 6.56 -3.86 -4.54
C LEU A 111 5.33 -4.73 -4.29
N SER A 112 4.13 -4.16 -4.51
CA SER A 112 2.86 -4.88 -4.39
C SER A 112 2.74 -5.99 -5.42
N SER A 113 3.19 -5.75 -6.66
CA SER A 113 3.17 -6.77 -7.72
C SER A 113 4.07 -7.96 -7.38
N VAL A 114 5.25 -7.72 -6.82
CA VAL A 114 6.15 -8.77 -6.32
C VAL A 114 5.49 -9.54 -5.18
N GLY A 115 4.90 -8.84 -4.22
CA GLY A 115 4.17 -9.46 -3.11
C GLY A 115 2.99 -10.31 -3.58
N PHE A 116 2.22 -9.83 -4.55
CA PHE A 116 1.11 -10.56 -5.15
C PHE A 116 1.58 -11.82 -5.90
N ALA A 117 2.68 -11.73 -6.67
CA ALA A 117 3.26 -12.89 -7.34
C ALA A 117 3.75 -13.94 -6.34
N ALA A 118 4.39 -13.52 -5.25
CA ALA A 118 4.78 -14.42 -4.16
C ALA A 118 3.56 -15.07 -3.50
N TYR A 119 2.50 -14.30 -3.23
CA TYR A 119 1.23 -14.82 -2.71
C TYR A 119 0.63 -15.88 -3.63
N LEU A 120 0.52 -15.61 -4.94
CA LEU A 120 0.00 -16.56 -5.92
C LEU A 120 0.86 -17.83 -5.99
N HIS A 121 2.18 -17.68 -5.92
CA HIS A 121 3.10 -18.82 -5.85
C HIS A 121 2.76 -19.69 -4.64
N PHE A 122 2.77 -19.14 -3.43
CA PHE A 122 2.45 -19.91 -2.21
C PHE A 122 1.02 -20.48 -2.24
N ALA A 123 0.04 -19.73 -2.73
CA ALA A 123 -1.34 -20.19 -2.87
C ALA A 123 -1.46 -21.38 -3.83
N SER A 124 -0.69 -21.40 -4.93
CA SER A 124 -0.68 -22.52 -5.88
C SER A 124 -0.04 -23.79 -5.31
N PHE A 125 0.91 -23.66 -4.38
CA PHE A 125 1.50 -24.78 -3.65
C PHE A 125 0.69 -25.19 -2.40
N TYR A 126 -0.30 -24.38 -2.01
CA TYR A 126 -1.10 -24.67 -0.83
C TYR A 126 -2.11 -25.79 -1.11
N VAL A 127 -1.85 -26.97 -0.53
CA VAL A 127 -2.78 -28.10 -0.58
C VAL A 127 -3.90 -27.86 0.44
N TYR A 128 -5.07 -27.49 -0.06
CA TYR A 128 -6.28 -27.43 0.77
C TYR A 128 -6.53 -28.78 1.44
N LYS A 129 -6.81 -28.76 2.75
CA LYS A 129 -7.29 -29.96 3.46
C LYS A 129 -8.63 -30.36 2.85
N ARG A 130 -8.66 -31.45 2.09
CA ARG A 130 -9.91 -32.03 1.59
C ARG A 130 -10.76 -32.40 2.81
N ARG A 131 -11.92 -31.77 2.98
CA ARG A 131 -12.93 -32.19 3.96
C ARG A 131 -13.23 -33.64 3.62
N GLY A 132 -12.76 -34.56 4.45
CA GLY A 132 -13.00 -35.99 4.27
C GLY A 132 -14.50 -36.19 4.05
N THR A 133 -14.83 -36.77 2.91
CA THR A 133 -16.10 -37.43 2.65
C THR A 133 -16.45 -38.31 3.85
N ILE A 134 -17.61 -38.00 4.44
CA ILE A 134 -18.56 -38.82 5.22
C ILE A 134 -17.98 -40.08 5.86
#